data_AF-A0ABD7VE75-F1
#
_entry.id   AF-A0ABD7VE75-F1
#
_cell.length_a   1.000
_cell.length_b   1.000
_cell.length_c   1.000
_cell.angle_alpha   90.00
_cell.angle_beta   90.00
_cell.angle_gamma   90.00
#
_symmetry.space_group_name_H-M   'P 1'
#
loop_
_entity.id
_entity.type
_entity.pdbx_description
1 polymer ?
#
loop_
_entity_poly.entity_id
_entity_poly.type
_entity_poly.pdbx_seq_one_letter_code
_entity_poly.pdbx_strand_id
1 'polypeptide(L)'
;MNAADYQSFADVWESRATIRTRPRRVLENDERLIYPLSRQPLVLSETFLRECPQQRDFALVQTLYKFINDVVIFETEIVDKTARSIAKNRFAVAFPFACRYDAMTVVVDEDYHALVAMDFMQQTVAMTGIEPIRLPDQIELSRAIPAAVALAPEHLRSAVELICVAIAENTVTGDVAAFARDDTVKPSIKGLMADHLLDEGRHSSFWARMVRIYWHTASEADREAIAKILPVFIGHYLTNDIQKSFDLRLIDALQVSEVTRLSLKEEMTGLAFPINRHHPLVGNIIKFFHNSSLLDTPCVQHALRDYLV
;
A
#
# COMPACT_ATOMS: atom_id res chain seq x y z
N MET A 1 1.78 22.46 -12.91
CA MET A 1 2.85 22.90 -11.98
C MET A 1 4.15 22.49 -12.63
N ASN A 2 5.00 23.44 -12.96
CA ASN A 2 6.29 23.12 -13.55
C ASN A 2 7.33 22.93 -12.42
N ALA A 3 8.49 22.36 -12.73
CA ALA A 3 9.56 22.13 -11.75
C ALA A 3 9.98 23.41 -11.00
N ALA A 4 9.91 24.57 -11.66
CA ALA A 4 10.23 25.87 -11.09
C ALA A 4 9.22 26.35 -10.02
N ASP A 5 7.99 25.84 -10.04
CA ASP A 5 6.93 26.22 -9.10
C ASP A 5 6.86 25.29 -7.88
N TYR A 6 7.76 24.30 -7.80
CA TYR A 6 7.74 23.32 -6.72
C TYR A 6 8.14 23.96 -5.39
N GLN A 7 7.20 23.95 -4.44
CA GLN A 7 7.45 24.36 -3.07
C GLN A 7 7.75 23.14 -2.20
N SER A 8 8.93 23.16 -1.58
CA SER A 8 9.35 22.10 -0.66
C SER A 8 8.47 22.10 0.60
N PHE A 9 8.24 20.92 1.16
CA PHE A 9 7.57 20.74 2.45
C PHE A 9 8.53 20.44 3.61
N ALA A 10 9.83 20.71 3.43
CA ALA A 10 10.87 20.45 4.43
C ALA A 10 10.56 21.02 5.82
N ASP A 11 10.15 22.29 5.92
CA ASP A 11 9.82 22.92 7.22
C ASP A 11 8.60 22.27 7.89
N VAL A 12 7.63 21.83 7.08
CA VAL A 12 6.47 21.07 7.57
C VAL A 12 6.91 19.70 8.05
N TRP A 13 7.83 19.04 7.34
CA TRP A 13 8.40 17.76 7.75
C TRP A 13 9.17 17.88 9.08
N GLU A 14 10.08 18.85 9.19
CA GLU A 14 10.83 19.11 10.43
C GLU A 14 9.93 19.29 11.66
N SER A 15 8.77 19.93 11.48
CA SER A 15 7.84 20.25 12.56
C SER A 15 6.77 19.18 12.81
N ARG A 16 6.52 18.25 11.88
CA ARG A 16 5.37 17.33 11.95
C ARG A 16 5.66 15.85 11.73
N ALA A 17 6.81 15.48 11.18
CA ALA A 17 7.12 14.08 10.89
C ALA A 17 6.93 13.19 12.13
N THR A 18 6.36 12.00 11.94
CA THR A 18 6.10 11.09 13.07
C THR A 18 7.38 10.74 13.79
N ILE A 19 8.46 10.45 13.05
CA ILE A 19 9.79 10.14 13.61
C ILE A 19 10.32 11.24 14.55
N ARG A 20 9.87 12.49 14.37
CA ARG A 20 10.30 13.63 15.18
C ARG A 20 9.36 13.96 16.33
N THR A 21 8.06 13.67 16.18
CA THR A 21 7.02 14.26 17.02
C THR A 21 6.17 13.26 17.77
N ARG A 22 6.30 11.95 17.50
CA ARG A 22 5.49 10.92 18.15
C ARG A 22 6.36 10.02 19.02
N PRO A 23 5.92 9.70 20.24
CA PRO A 23 6.62 8.74 21.08
C PRO A 23 6.47 7.34 20.49
N ARG A 24 7.40 6.44 20.82
CA ARG A 24 7.24 5.02 20.58
C ARG A 24 5.92 4.55 21.20
N ARG A 25 5.10 3.85 20.41
CA ARG A 25 3.84 3.26 20.88
C ARG A 25 4.10 1.89 21.50
N VAL A 26 3.34 1.59 22.55
CA VAL A 26 3.39 0.31 23.25
C VAL A 26 2.05 -0.38 23.08
N LEU A 27 2.08 -1.63 22.66
CA LEU A 27 0.93 -2.49 22.50
C LEU A 27 0.34 -2.83 23.88
N GLU A 28 -0.90 -2.43 24.10
CA GLU A 28 -1.64 -2.72 25.32
C GLU A 28 -2.22 -4.14 25.34
N ASN A 29 -2.19 -4.74 26.52
CA ASN A 29 -2.80 -6.02 26.80
C ASN A 29 -4.22 -5.83 27.35
N ASP A 30 -5.14 -5.47 26.47
CA ASP A 30 -6.59 -5.43 26.72
C ASP A 30 -7.35 -6.43 25.82
N GLU A 31 -8.67 -6.51 25.99
CA GLU A 31 -9.56 -7.43 25.25
C GLU A 31 -9.95 -6.93 23.84
N ARG A 32 -9.41 -5.79 23.39
CA ARG A 32 -9.75 -5.26 22.05
C ARG A 32 -9.04 -6.05 20.97
N LEU A 33 -9.60 -6.00 19.76
CA LEU A 33 -9.06 -6.74 18.62
C LEU A 33 -7.68 -6.22 18.23
N ILE A 34 -6.77 -7.14 17.90
CA ILE A 34 -5.44 -6.82 17.36
C ILE A 34 -5.52 -6.34 15.91
N TYR A 35 -6.58 -6.72 15.19
CA TYR A 35 -6.78 -6.42 13.77
C TYR A 35 -8.28 -6.29 13.45
N PRO A 36 -8.70 -5.43 12.50
CA PRO A 36 -10.12 -5.24 12.16
C PRO A 36 -10.77 -6.49 11.55
N LEU A 37 -11.96 -6.87 12.03
CA LEU A 37 -12.73 -7.98 11.44
C LEU A 37 -13.08 -7.72 9.96
N SER A 38 -13.42 -6.47 9.64
CA SER A 38 -13.79 -6.02 8.28
C SER A 38 -12.69 -6.24 7.24
N ARG A 39 -11.44 -6.45 7.69
CA ARG A 39 -10.26 -6.66 6.84
C ARG A 39 -9.75 -8.09 6.85
N GLN A 40 -10.48 -9.02 7.45
CA GLN A 40 -10.18 -10.45 7.40
C GLN A 40 -11.44 -11.25 7.06
N PRO A 41 -11.74 -11.45 5.76
CA PRO A 41 -12.94 -12.17 5.32
C PRO A 41 -13.07 -13.60 5.89
N LEU A 42 -11.96 -14.28 6.18
CA LEU A 42 -11.97 -15.63 6.75
C LEU A 42 -12.73 -15.69 8.07
N VAL A 43 -12.51 -14.73 8.97
CA VAL A 43 -13.18 -14.75 10.30
C VAL A 43 -14.65 -14.33 10.24
N LEU A 44 -15.10 -13.85 9.08
CA LEU A 44 -16.49 -13.46 8.80
C LEU A 44 -17.25 -14.55 8.04
N SER A 45 -16.58 -15.62 7.63
CA SER A 45 -17.16 -16.70 6.82
C SER A 45 -18.16 -17.54 7.64
N GLU A 46 -19.17 -18.09 6.98
CA GLU A 46 -20.22 -18.87 7.67
C GLU A 46 -19.63 -20.08 8.39
N THR A 47 -18.76 -20.83 7.70
CA THR A 47 -18.08 -21.98 8.29
C THR A 47 -17.21 -21.56 9.48
N PHE A 48 -16.50 -20.43 9.41
CA PHE A 48 -15.64 -20.00 10.52
C PHE A 48 -16.46 -19.67 11.77
N LEU A 49 -17.53 -18.90 11.60
CA LEU A 49 -18.40 -18.47 12.69
C LEU A 49 -19.12 -19.65 13.36
N ARG A 50 -19.48 -20.68 12.57
CA ARG A 50 -20.18 -21.86 13.07
C ARG A 50 -19.25 -22.88 13.71
N GLU A 51 -18.12 -23.18 13.07
CA GLU A 51 -17.30 -24.35 13.42
C GLU A 51 -16.08 -24.02 14.26
N CYS A 52 -15.52 -22.81 14.13
CA CYS A 52 -14.27 -22.46 14.80
C CYS A 52 -14.15 -20.99 15.28
N PRO A 53 -15.17 -20.37 15.90
CA PRO A 53 -15.09 -18.99 16.38
C PRO A 53 -13.96 -18.78 17.42
N GLN A 54 -13.58 -19.83 18.15
CA GLN A 54 -12.45 -19.83 19.10
C GLN A 54 -11.08 -19.60 18.44
N GLN A 55 -10.96 -19.78 17.12
CA GLN A 55 -9.71 -19.54 16.37
C GLN A 55 -9.56 -18.08 15.90
N ARG A 56 -10.53 -17.20 16.18
CA ARG A 56 -10.58 -15.82 15.69
C ARG A 56 -9.30 -15.04 15.99
N ASP A 57 -8.87 -15.04 17.26
CA ASP A 57 -7.76 -14.19 17.66
C ASP A 57 -6.44 -14.67 17.05
N PHE A 58 -6.25 -15.98 16.91
CA PHE A 58 -5.13 -16.52 16.13
C PHE A 58 -5.15 -16.03 14.68
N ALA A 59 -6.31 -16.11 14.00
CA ALA A 59 -6.44 -15.64 12.63
C ALA A 59 -6.16 -14.13 12.50
N LEU A 60 -6.64 -13.31 13.44
CA LEU A 60 -6.39 -11.87 13.44
C LEU A 60 -4.93 -11.51 13.73
N VAL A 61 -4.26 -12.22 14.64
CA VAL A 61 -2.82 -12.06 14.90
C VAL A 61 -2.00 -12.39 13.66
N GLN A 62 -2.28 -13.52 13.00
CA GLN A 62 -1.60 -13.88 11.75
C GLN A 62 -1.85 -12.86 10.64
N THR A 63 -3.06 -12.29 10.58
CA THR A 63 -3.40 -11.24 9.63
C THR A 63 -2.63 -9.96 9.90
N LEU A 64 -2.47 -9.57 11.18
CA LEU A 64 -1.61 -8.44 11.55
C LEU A 64 -0.16 -8.69 11.10
N TYR A 65 0.39 -9.89 11.31
CA TYR A 65 1.76 -10.20 10.88
C TYR A 65 1.95 -10.08 9.37
N LYS A 66 0.99 -10.58 8.58
CA LYS A 66 1.01 -10.40 7.14
C LYS A 66 0.90 -8.92 6.76
N PHE A 67 0.00 -8.17 7.39
CA PHE A 67 -0.13 -6.73 7.14
C PHE A 67 1.16 -5.97 7.44
N ILE A 68 1.83 -6.24 8.57
CA ILE A 68 3.12 -5.64 8.91
C ILE A 68 4.17 -5.98 7.86
N ASN A 69 4.25 -7.25 7.44
CA ASN A 69 5.19 -7.68 6.41
C ASN A 69 4.95 -6.97 5.07
N ASP A 70 3.69 -6.81 4.68
CA ASP A 70 3.33 -6.05 3.48
C ASP A 70 3.77 -4.59 3.58
N VAL A 71 3.54 -3.93 4.72
CA VAL A 71 4.02 -2.56 4.98
C VAL A 71 5.53 -2.51 4.83
N VAL A 72 6.28 -3.40 5.51
CA VAL A 72 7.74 -3.41 5.42
C VAL A 72 8.25 -3.57 3.99
N ILE A 73 7.67 -4.49 3.19
CA ILE A 73 8.04 -4.66 1.78
C ILE A 73 7.69 -3.41 0.97
N PHE A 74 6.49 -2.86 1.16
CA PHE A 74 6.03 -1.69 0.44
C PHE A 74 6.94 -0.48 0.69
N GLU A 75 7.18 -0.16 1.96
CA GLU A 75 7.98 0.99 2.36
C GLU A 75 9.44 0.86 1.90
N THR A 76 10.07 -0.29 2.16
CA THR A 76 11.54 -0.42 1.99
C THR A 76 11.96 -0.84 0.59
N GLU A 77 11.16 -1.65 -0.11
CA GLU A 77 11.56 -2.22 -1.41
C GLU A 77 10.96 -1.49 -2.62
N ILE A 78 9.89 -0.72 -2.41
CA ILE A 78 9.13 -0.07 -3.49
C ILE A 78 9.23 1.45 -3.39
N VAL A 79 8.72 2.02 -2.29
CA VAL A 79 8.62 3.47 -2.11
C VAL A 79 10.01 4.06 -1.87
N ASP A 80 10.70 3.57 -0.85
CA ASP A 80 12.05 4.00 -0.49
C ASP A 80 13.02 3.86 -1.67
N LYS A 81 13.02 2.71 -2.35
CA LYS A 81 13.88 2.47 -3.52
C LYS A 81 13.75 3.60 -4.56
N THR A 82 12.52 4.01 -4.87
CA THR A 82 12.25 5.05 -5.86
C THR A 82 12.61 6.43 -5.32
N ALA A 83 12.16 6.76 -4.10
CA ALA A 83 12.43 8.04 -3.45
C ALA A 83 13.94 8.28 -3.26
N ARG A 84 14.68 7.25 -2.83
CA ARG A 84 16.13 7.27 -2.66
C ARG A 84 16.87 7.45 -3.98
N SER A 85 16.38 6.86 -5.06
CA SER A 85 16.94 7.09 -6.41
C SER A 85 16.77 8.55 -6.85
N ILE A 86 15.59 9.14 -6.62
CA ILE A 86 15.30 10.55 -6.87
C ILE A 86 16.23 11.44 -6.03
N ALA A 87 16.28 11.21 -4.72
CA ALA A 87 17.07 12.02 -3.78
C ALA A 87 18.55 12.07 -4.16
N LYS A 88 19.11 10.91 -4.55
CA LYS A 88 20.52 10.75 -4.95
C LYS A 88 20.81 11.19 -6.39
N ASN A 89 19.82 11.73 -7.11
CA ASN A 89 19.94 12.11 -8.51
C ASN A 89 20.38 10.96 -9.42
N ARG A 90 19.90 9.75 -9.12
CA ARG A 90 20.15 8.52 -9.89
C ARG A 90 18.93 8.07 -10.69
N PHE A 91 17.82 8.79 -10.53
CA PHE A 91 16.60 8.59 -11.29
C PHE A 91 16.73 9.23 -12.67
N ALA A 92 16.21 8.57 -13.72
CA ALA A 92 16.37 9.07 -15.10
C ALA A 92 15.59 10.37 -15.35
N VAL A 93 14.47 10.58 -14.65
CA VAL A 93 13.77 11.87 -14.66
C VAL A 93 14.52 12.83 -13.74
N ALA A 94 14.99 13.95 -14.30
CA ALA A 94 15.68 14.97 -13.55
C ALA A 94 14.71 15.83 -12.73
N PHE A 95 14.93 15.88 -11.41
CA PHE A 95 14.16 16.71 -10.50
C PHE A 95 15.05 17.80 -9.86
N PRO A 96 14.52 19.01 -9.61
CA PRO A 96 15.28 20.06 -8.96
C PRO A 96 15.63 19.67 -7.51
N PHE A 97 16.65 20.32 -6.94
CA PHE A 97 17.17 19.95 -5.62
C PHE A 97 16.11 19.96 -4.52
N ALA A 98 15.15 20.90 -4.55
CA ALA A 98 14.04 20.94 -3.60
C ALA A 98 13.22 19.64 -3.58
N CYS A 99 12.88 19.09 -4.75
CA CYS A 99 12.19 17.79 -4.85
C CYS A 99 13.06 16.64 -4.34
N ARG A 100 14.36 16.69 -4.60
CA ARG A 100 15.31 15.66 -4.18
C ARG A 100 15.51 15.67 -2.65
N TYR A 101 15.50 16.85 -2.05
CA TYR A 101 15.53 17.01 -0.60
C TYR A 101 14.28 16.41 0.02
N ASP A 102 13.10 16.76 -0.49
CA ASP A 102 11.82 16.22 -0.04
C ASP A 102 11.73 14.70 -0.25
N ALA A 103 12.29 14.17 -1.34
CA ALA A 103 12.40 12.73 -1.56
C ALA A 103 13.27 12.05 -0.48
N MET A 104 14.31 12.72 0.02
CA MET A 104 15.09 12.20 1.15
C MET A 104 14.30 12.22 2.46
N THR A 105 13.39 13.17 2.64
CA THR A 105 12.51 13.15 3.82
C THR A 105 11.51 11.98 3.77
N VAL A 106 10.99 11.65 2.58
CA VAL A 106 10.15 10.46 2.35
C VAL A 106 10.91 9.19 2.72
N VAL A 107 12.15 9.03 2.22
CA VAL A 107 13.05 7.91 2.59
C VAL A 107 13.15 7.72 4.11
N VAL A 108 13.34 8.80 4.86
CA VAL A 108 13.46 8.74 6.32
C VAL A 108 12.14 8.32 6.98
N ASP A 109 11.02 8.85 6.49
CA ASP A 109 9.69 8.50 7.00
C ASP A 109 9.38 7.01 6.71
N GLU A 110 9.66 6.51 5.49
CA GLU A 110 9.40 5.10 5.13
C GLU A 110 10.25 4.09 5.90
N ASP A 111 11.55 4.37 6.05
CA ASP A 111 12.44 3.54 6.89
C ASP A 111 11.93 3.51 8.35
N TYR A 112 11.35 4.61 8.83
CA TYR A 112 10.75 4.68 10.17
C TYR A 112 9.40 3.96 10.26
N HIS A 113 8.53 4.08 9.27
CA HIS A 113 7.27 3.33 9.19
C HIS A 113 7.52 1.82 9.27
N ALA A 114 8.49 1.32 8.49
CA ALA A 114 8.91 -0.07 8.54
C ALA A 114 9.45 -0.47 9.92
N LEU A 115 10.29 0.38 10.54
CA LEU A 115 10.82 0.13 11.89
C LEU A 115 9.70 -0.01 12.92
N VAL A 116 8.74 0.92 12.93
CA VAL A 116 7.64 0.88 13.90
C VAL A 116 6.73 -0.33 13.65
N ALA A 117 6.48 -0.69 12.39
CA ALA A 117 5.71 -1.89 12.06
C ALA A 117 6.40 -3.17 12.58
N MET A 118 7.72 -3.30 12.39
CA MET A 118 8.50 -4.42 12.95
C MET A 118 8.50 -4.43 14.49
N ASP A 119 8.57 -3.27 15.14
CA ASP A 119 8.47 -3.16 16.60
C ASP A 119 7.11 -3.69 17.10
N PHE A 120 6.01 -3.39 16.41
CA PHE A 120 4.69 -3.94 16.75
C PHE A 120 4.59 -5.45 16.57
N MET A 121 5.28 -6.01 15.56
CA MET A 121 5.35 -7.47 15.39
C MET A 121 6.04 -8.11 16.60
N GLN A 122 7.19 -7.57 17.03
CA GLN A 122 7.90 -8.06 18.21
C GLN A 122 7.04 -7.98 19.49
N GLN A 123 6.36 -6.85 19.69
CA GLN A 123 5.48 -6.66 20.84
C GLN A 123 4.30 -7.64 20.81
N THR A 124 3.71 -7.90 19.64
CA THR A 124 2.61 -8.85 19.49
C THR A 124 3.04 -10.29 19.77
N VAL A 125 4.22 -10.70 19.28
CA VAL A 125 4.80 -12.03 19.60
C VAL A 125 5.03 -12.15 21.10
N ALA A 126 5.67 -11.15 21.72
CA ALA A 126 5.94 -11.16 23.16
C ALA A 126 4.66 -11.19 24.01
N MET A 127 3.61 -10.49 23.59
CA MET A 127 2.33 -10.43 24.30
C MET A 127 1.51 -11.72 24.16
N THR A 128 1.46 -12.30 22.96
CA THR A 128 0.55 -13.41 22.63
C THR A 128 1.20 -14.79 22.72
N GLY A 129 2.53 -14.87 22.60
CA GLY A 129 3.27 -16.11 22.41
C GLY A 129 3.01 -16.81 21.07
N ILE A 130 2.31 -16.14 20.13
CA ILE A 130 1.96 -16.69 18.81
C ILE A 130 3.00 -16.23 17.80
N GLU A 131 3.75 -17.18 17.24
CA GLU A 131 4.70 -16.92 16.16
C GLU A 131 4.01 -16.79 14.79
N PRO A 132 4.55 -16.01 13.84
CA PRO A 132 4.00 -15.91 12.50
C PRO A 132 4.13 -17.24 11.74
N ILE A 133 3.07 -17.61 11.01
CA ILE A 133 3.18 -18.59 9.93
C ILE A 133 4.03 -18.02 8.80
N ARG A 134 4.40 -18.83 7.81
CA ARG A 134 5.18 -18.36 6.67
C ARG A 134 4.52 -17.17 5.96
N LEU A 135 5.15 -16.01 6.10
CA LEU A 135 4.76 -14.76 5.48
C LEU A 135 5.16 -14.75 3.99
N PRO A 136 4.46 -13.99 3.14
CA PRO A 136 4.84 -13.81 1.74
C PRO A 136 6.17 -13.04 1.60
N ASP A 137 7.00 -13.41 0.64
CA ASP A 137 8.24 -12.69 0.31
C ASP A 137 8.00 -11.49 -0.63
N GLN A 138 6.74 -11.25 -1.04
CA GLN A 138 6.34 -10.26 -2.04
C GLN A 138 4.92 -9.76 -1.78
N ILE A 139 4.60 -8.58 -2.29
CA ILE A 139 3.23 -8.04 -2.40
C ILE A 139 2.82 -7.89 -3.87
N GLU A 140 1.56 -7.56 -4.15
CA GLU A 140 1.04 -7.48 -5.53
C GLU A 140 1.84 -6.44 -6.35
N LEU A 141 2.24 -5.34 -5.72
CA LEU A 141 3.09 -4.31 -6.33
C LEU A 141 4.48 -4.82 -6.73
N SER A 142 5.05 -5.78 -5.98
CA SER A 142 6.31 -6.44 -6.34
C SER A 142 6.22 -7.17 -7.68
N ARG A 143 5.01 -7.47 -8.16
CA ARG A 143 4.74 -8.08 -9.48
C ARG A 143 4.21 -7.06 -10.50
N ALA A 144 3.31 -6.19 -10.08
CA ALA A 144 2.65 -5.23 -10.96
C ALA A 144 3.60 -4.17 -11.53
N ILE A 145 4.51 -3.63 -10.71
CA ILE A 145 5.46 -2.59 -11.17
C ILE A 145 6.43 -3.18 -12.21
N PRO A 146 7.13 -4.31 -11.98
CA PRO A 146 7.98 -4.91 -13.00
C PRO A 146 7.24 -5.26 -14.30
N ALA A 147 6.00 -5.78 -14.19
CA ALA A 147 5.18 -6.08 -15.37
C ALA A 147 4.89 -4.83 -16.21
N ALA A 148 4.55 -3.71 -15.57
CA ALA A 148 4.33 -2.44 -16.24
C ALA A 148 5.62 -1.87 -16.86
N VAL A 149 6.72 -1.87 -16.12
CA VAL A 149 8.02 -1.36 -16.56
C VAL A 149 8.58 -2.17 -17.75
N ALA A 150 8.34 -3.48 -17.79
CA ALA A 150 8.77 -4.34 -18.89
C ALA A 150 8.12 -3.99 -20.24
N LEU A 151 6.92 -3.39 -20.22
CA LEU A 151 6.22 -2.92 -21.42
C LEU A 151 6.72 -1.56 -21.90
N ALA A 152 7.46 -0.83 -21.06
CA ALA A 152 7.93 0.50 -21.37
C ALA A 152 9.19 0.47 -22.26
N PRO A 153 9.27 1.34 -23.29
CA PRO A 153 10.54 1.69 -23.93
C PRO A 153 11.59 2.08 -22.87
N GLU A 154 12.86 1.83 -23.15
CA GLU A 154 13.95 2.01 -22.17
C GLU A 154 13.96 3.41 -21.55
N HIS A 155 13.74 4.46 -22.35
CA HIS A 155 13.72 5.85 -21.89
C HIS A 155 12.50 6.20 -21.02
N LEU A 156 11.47 5.35 -20.99
CA LEU A 156 10.24 5.54 -20.20
C LEU A 156 10.17 4.67 -18.95
N ARG A 157 11.10 3.73 -18.75
CA ARG A 157 11.05 2.80 -17.61
C ARG A 157 10.95 3.50 -16.26
N SER A 158 11.79 4.51 -16.02
CA SER A 158 11.71 5.31 -14.77
C SER A 158 10.43 6.13 -14.67
N ALA A 159 9.91 6.65 -15.78
CA ALA A 159 8.64 7.39 -15.76
C ALA A 159 7.45 6.48 -15.41
N VAL A 160 7.43 5.25 -15.94
CA VAL A 160 6.42 4.24 -15.58
C VAL A 160 6.56 3.83 -14.13
N GLU A 161 7.77 3.53 -13.64
CA GLU A 161 8.03 3.23 -12.23
C GLU A 161 7.52 4.37 -11.31
N LEU A 162 7.85 5.63 -11.64
CA LEU A 162 7.37 6.81 -10.90
C LEU A 162 5.85 6.85 -10.80
N ILE A 163 5.15 6.66 -11.91
CA ILE A 163 3.68 6.73 -11.94
C ILE A 163 3.08 5.55 -11.17
N CYS A 164 3.61 4.35 -11.33
CA CYS A 164 3.12 3.17 -10.61
C CYS A 164 3.30 3.29 -9.08
N VAL A 165 4.46 3.76 -8.63
CA VAL A 165 4.71 4.02 -7.19
C VAL A 165 3.79 5.14 -6.69
N ALA A 166 3.64 6.21 -7.45
CA ALA A 166 2.75 7.31 -7.07
C ALA A 166 1.27 6.89 -6.95
N ILE A 167 0.80 5.99 -7.82
CA ILE A 167 -0.53 5.37 -7.70
C ILE A 167 -0.63 4.59 -6.39
N ALA A 168 0.34 3.71 -6.11
CA ALA A 168 0.35 2.85 -4.93
C ALA A 168 0.34 3.65 -3.62
N GLU A 169 1.16 4.69 -3.54
CA GLU A 169 1.23 5.62 -2.39
C GLU A 169 -0.12 6.28 -2.11
N ASN A 170 -0.79 6.73 -3.18
CA ASN A 170 -2.09 7.38 -3.05
C ASN A 170 -3.23 6.41 -2.70
N THR A 171 -3.15 5.14 -3.11
CA THR A 171 -4.11 4.10 -2.71
C THR A 171 -3.91 3.66 -1.28
N VAL A 172 -2.67 3.40 -0.86
CA VAL A 172 -2.31 3.01 0.52
C VAL A 172 -2.70 4.10 1.53
N THR A 173 -2.45 5.38 1.21
CA THR A 173 -2.88 6.50 2.07
C THR A 173 -4.39 6.41 2.40
N GLY A 174 -5.21 6.06 1.40
CA GLY A 174 -6.66 5.88 1.59
C GLY A 174 -7.01 4.69 2.48
N ASP A 175 -6.29 3.58 2.34
CA ASP A 175 -6.49 2.37 3.15
C ASP A 175 -6.05 2.55 4.59
N VAL A 176 -4.89 3.18 4.83
CA VAL A 176 -4.39 3.55 6.16
C VAL A 176 -5.39 4.49 6.82
N ALA A 177 -5.94 5.47 6.09
CA ALA A 177 -6.96 6.37 6.62
C ALA A 177 -8.22 5.62 7.07
N ALA A 178 -8.65 4.60 6.33
CA ALA A 178 -9.79 3.77 6.71
C ALA A 178 -9.48 2.90 7.94
N PHE A 179 -8.25 2.39 8.07
CA PHE A 179 -7.82 1.64 9.27
C PHE A 179 -7.77 2.57 10.49
N ALA A 180 -7.16 3.74 10.38
CA ALA A 180 -7.01 4.71 11.48
C ALA A 180 -8.34 5.21 12.07
N ARG A 181 -9.48 4.97 11.39
CA ARG A 181 -10.83 5.29 11.90
C ARG A 181 -11.53 4.12 12.58
N ASP A 182 -10.95 2.91 12.56
CA ASP A 182 -11.56 1.73 13.17
C ASP A 182 -11.46 1.79 14.70
N ASP A 183 -12.60 1.84 15.38
CA ASP A 183 -12.70 1.90 16.85
C ASP A 183 -12.79 0.51 17.51
N THR A 184 -12.81 -0.57 16.71
CA THR A 184 -12.92 -1.96 17.22
C THR A 184 -11.57 -2.53 17.63
N VAL A 185 -10.48 -1.92 17.18
CA VAL A 185 -9.11 -2.37 17.47
C VAL A 185 -8.50 -1.69 18.68
N LYS A 186 -7.40 -2.28 19.14
CA LYS A 186 -6.46 -1.73 20.13
C LYS A 186 -6.08 -0.26 19.84
N PRO A 187 -6.26 0.67 20.80
CA PRO A 187 -5.79 2.05 20.71
C PRO A 187 -4.36 2.23 20.19
N SER A 188 -3.41 1.37 20.54
CA SER A 188 -2.04 1.47 20.01
C SER A 188 -1.97 1.17 18.51
N ILE A 189 -2.71 0.17 18.01
CA ILE A 189 -2.81 -0.17 16.59
C ILE A 189 -3.49 0.96 15.82
N LYS A 190 -4.61 1.47 16.34
CA LYS A 190 -5.29 2.64 15.75
C LYS A 190 -4.35 3.84 15.70
N GLY A 191 -3.64 4.08 16.80
CA GLY A 191 -2.68 5.17 16.93
C GLY A 191 -1.48 5.04 15.99
N LEU A 192 -0.96 3.83 15.79
CA LEU A 192 0.08 3.53 14.82
C LEU A 192 -0.37 3.95 13.41
N MET A 193 -1.59 3.57 13.04
CA MET A 193 -2.13 3.92 11.73
C MET A 193 -2.44 5.40 11.58
N ALA A 194 -2.87 6.06 12.66
CA ALA A 194 -3.07 7.50 12.66
C ALA A 194 -1.75 8.28 12.52
N ASP A 195 -0.67 7.79 13.12
CA ASP A 195 0.66 8.37 12.99
C ASP A 195 1.19 8.22 11.56
N HIS A 196 1.18 7.00 11.02
CA HIS A 196 1.56 6.71 9.63
C HIS A 196 0.79 7.61 8.65
N LEU A 197 -0.53 7.74 8.83
CA LEU A 197 -1.39 8.59 7.98
C LEU A 197 -0.95 10.07 7.91
N LEU A 198 -0.38 10.63 9.00
CA LEU A 198 0.04 12.03 9.03
C LEU A 198 1.20 12.28 8.05
N ASP A 199 2.03 11.27 7.84
CA ASP A 199 3.17 11.31 6.94
C ASP A 199 2.71 10.99 5.50
N GLU A 200 1.87 9.97 5.33
CA GLU A 200 1.28 9.61 4.03
C GLU A 200 0.47 10.74 3.36
N GLY A 201 -0.18 11.60 4.15
CA GLY A 201 -0.84 12.79 3.62
C GLY A 201 0.13 13.74 2.88
N ARG A 202 1.39 13.82 3.33
CA ARG A 202 2.45 14.57 2.66
C ARG A 202 3.03 13.79 1.48
N HIS A 203 3.22 12.47 1.63
CA HIS A 203 3.80 11.60 0.60
C HIS A 203 2.91 11.53 -0.64
N SER A 204 1.61 11.26 -0.46
CA SER A 204 0.62 11.28 -1.56
C SER A 204 0.66 12.58 -2.37
N SER A 205 0.79 13.72 -1.69
CA SER A 205 0.92 15.04 -2.30
C SER A 205 2.29 15.26 -2.97
N PHE A 206 3.37 14.71 -2.42
CA PHE A 206 4.71 14.72 -3.02
C PHE A 206 4.71 13.95 -4.35
N TRP A 207 4.24 12.70 -4.34
CA TRP A 207 4.22 11.84 -5.52
C TRP A 207 3.34 12.38 -6.64
N ALA A 208 2.16 12.91 -6.31
CA ALA A 208 1.29 13.57 -7.30
C ALA A 208 1.99 14.76 -7.97
N ARG A 209 2.77 15.54 -7.21
CA ARG A 209 3.56 16.66 -7.77
C ARG A 209 4.73 16.16 -8.63
N MET A 210 5.42 15.09 -8.25
CA MET A 210 6.51 14.52 -9.04
C MET A 210 6.01 14.04 -10.40
N VAL A 211 4.89 13.31 -10.41
CA VAL A 211 4.24 12.87 -11.65
C VAL A 211 3.79 14.04 -12.49
N ARG A 212 3.18 15.07 -11.88
CA ARG A 212 2.75 16.27 -12.61
C ARG A 212 3.93 17.00 -13.28
N ILE A 213 5.06 17.13 -12.59
CA ILE A 213 6.29 17.74 -13.14
C ILE A 213 6.78 16.94 -14.35
N TYR A 214 6.88 15.61 -14.23
CA TYR A 214 7.25 14.76 -15.36
C TYR A 214 6.25 14.90 -16.53
N TRP A 215 4.96 14.75 -16.23
CA TRP A 215 3.90 14.67 -17.23
C TRP A 215 3.79 15.94 -18.09
N HIS A 216 3.99 17.11 -17.50
CA HIS A 216 4.00 18.38 -18.24
C HIS A 216 5.14 18.47 -19.28
N THR A 217 6.24 17.77 -19.07
CA THR A 217 7.39 17.75 -19.98
C THR A 217 7.40 16.58 -20.95
N ALA A 218 6.57 15.55 -20.71
CA ALA A 218 6.47 14.37 -21.57
C ALA A 218 5.93 14.74 -22.96
N SER A 219 6.53 14.15 -24.00
CA SER A 219 6.05 14.29 -25.37
C SER A 219 4.70 13.59 -25.55
N GLU A 220 3.94 13.96 -26.59
CA GLU A 220 2.68 13.28 -26.90
C GLU A 220 2.87 11.77 -27.10
N ALA A 221 3.95 11.38 -27.79
CA ALA A 221 4.30 9.97 -28.01
C ALA A 221 4.57 9.23 -26.68
N ASP A 222 5.27 9.85 -25.74
CA ASP A 222 5.53 9.25 -24.42
C ASP A 222 4.25 9.11 -23.61
N ARG A 223 3.38 10.13 -23.65
CA ARG A 223 2.07 10.09 -22.97
C ARG A 223 1.20 8.96 -23.52
N GLU A 224 1.16 8.78 -24.84
CA GLU A 224 0.45 7.67 -25.47
C GLU A 224 1.02 6.29 -25.10
N ALA A 225 2.34 6.16 -25.06
CA ALA A 225 3.00 4.91 -24.69
C ALA A 225 2.67 4.54 -23.23
N ILE A 226 2.79 5.50 -22.31
CA ILE A 226 2.45 5.29 -20.89
C ILE A 226 0.97 4.98 -20.71
N ALA A 227 0.07 5.71 -21.39
CA ALA A 227 -1.37 5.49 -21.27
C ALA A 227 -1.78 4.04 -21.57
N LYS A 228 -1.14 3.39 -22.55
CA LYS A 228 -1.39 1.97 -22.91
C LYS A 228 -0.94 0.98 -21.83
N ILE A 229 0.00 1.37 -20.97
CA ILE A 229 0.58 0.52 -19.91
C ILE A 229 -0.27 0.58 -18.63
N LEU A 230 -0.89 1.73 -18.33
CA LEU A 230 -1.63 1.94 -17.08
C LEU A 230 -2.71 0.88 -16.78
N PRO A 231 -3.55 0.44 -17.74
CA PRO A 231 -4.54 -0.60 -17.48
C PRO A 231 -3.92 -1.94 -17.10
N VAL A 232 -2.75 -2.28 -17.66
CA VAL A 232 -2.02 -3.50 -17.34
C VAL A 232 -1.50 -3.43 -15.91
N PHE A 233 -0.90 -2.30 -15.52
CA PHE A 233 -0.48 -2.08 -14.13
C PHE A 233 -1.65 -2.24 -13.16
N ILE A 234 -2.79 -1.57 -13.41
CA ILE A 234 -3.98 -1.63 -12.54
C ILE A 234 -4.50 -3.07 -12.45
N GLY A 235 -4.56 -3.79 -13.57
CA GLY A 235 -5.00 -5.18 -13.62
C GLY A 235 -4.14 -6.13 -12.79
N HIS A 236 -2.83 -5.90 -12.72
CA HIS A 236 -1.91 -6.67 -11.86
C HIS A 236 -1.84 -6.16 -10.42
N TYR A 237 -2.05 -4.86 -10.19
CA TYR A 237 -1.98 -4.29 -8.84
C TYR A 237 -3.21 -4.69 -8.00
N LEU A 238 -4.39 -4.71 -8.63
CA LEU A 238 -5.66 -4.96 -7.94
C LEU A 238 -6.02 -6.45 -7.84
N THR A 239 -5.08 -7.36 -8.16
CA THR A 239 -5.22 -8.78 -7.83
C THR A 239 -5.15 -9.00 -6.32
N ASN A 240 -5.55 -10.20 -5.87
CA ASN A 240 -5.44 -10.60 -4.47
C ASN A 240 -4.83 -11.99 -4.32
N ASP A 241 -4.05 -12.44 -5.29
CA ASP A 241 -3.50 -13.79 -5.37
C ASP A 241 -2.58 -14.11 -4.19
N ILE A 242 -1.76 -13.14 -3.76
CA ILE A 242 -0.86 -13.27 -2.62
C ILE A 242 -1.66 -13.33 -1.32
N GLN A 243 -2.68 -12.48 -1.18
CA GLN A 243 -3.58 -12.50 -0.02
C GLN A 243 -4.31 -13.85 0.07
N LYS A 244 -4.90 -14.31 -1.05
CA LYS A 244 -5.59 -15.59 -1.15
C LYS A 244 -4.66 -16.76 -0.79
N SER A 245 -3.43 -16.73 -1.30
CA SER A 245 -2.41 -17.74 -0.97
C SER A 245 -2.07 -17.74 0.52
N PHE A 246 -1.98 -16.57 1.15
CA PHE A 246 -1.78 -16.45 2.59
C PHE A 246 -2.98 -16.97 3.38
N ASP A 247 -4.20 -16.62 3.02
CA ASP A 247 -5.42 -17.07 3.71
C ASP A 247 -5.57 -18.60 3.66
N LEU A 248 -5.19 -19.24 2.55
CA LEU A 248 -5.16 -20.71 2.46
C LEU A 248 -4.13 -21.33 3.40
N ARG A 249 -2.94 -20.72 3.55
CA ARG A 249 -1.92 -21.15 4.54
C ARG A 249 -2.41 -20.92 5.97
N LEU A 250 -3.11 -19.82 6.21
CA LEU A 250 -3.73 -19.52 7.50
C LEU A 250 -4.76 -20.58 7.87
N ILE A 251 -5.64 -20.94 6.92
CA ILE A 251 -6.59 -22.04 7.11
C ILE A 251 -5.86 -23.34 7.45
N ASP A 252 -4.71 -23.63 6.82
CA ASP A 252 -3.89 -24.81 7.13
C ASP A 252 -3.27 -24.79 8.53
N ALA A 253 -3.09 -23.62 9.13
CA ALA A 253 -2.56 -23.47 10.49
C ALA A 253 -3.65 -23.55 11.59
N LEU A 254 -4.93 -23.46 11.24
CA LEU A 254 -6.03 -23.52 12.20
C LEU A 254 -6.13 -24.91 12.87
N GLN A 255 -6.42 -24.93 14.17
CA GLN A 255 -6.70 -26.15 14.93
C GLN A 255 -8.17 -26.55 14.76
N VAL A 256 -8.49 -27.13 13.61
CA VAL A 256 -9.85 -27.54 13.20
C VAL A 256 -9.84 -28.91 12.53
N SER A 257 -11.03 -29.53 12.44
CA SER A 257 -11.21 -30.80 11.72
C SER A 257 -10.87 -30.65 10.22
N GLU A 258 -10.53 -31.77 9.57
CA GLU A 258 -10.28 -31.78 8.12
C GLU A 258 -11.50 -31.32 7.32
N VAL A 259 -12.71 -31.72 7.73
CA VAL A 259 -13.96 -31.32 7.10
C VAL A 259 -14.13 -29.80 7.17
N THR A 260 -13.98 -29.21 8.36
CA THR A 260 -14.04 -27.76 8.56
C THR A 260 -13.01 -27.04 7.69
N ARG A 261 -11.77 -27.56 7.64
CA ARG A 261 -10.68 -26.97 6.86
C ARG A 261 -11.00 -26.92 5.38
N LEU A 262 -11.54 -28.01 4.81
CA LEU A 262 -11.94 -28.06 3.41
C LEU A 262 -13.07 -27.06 3.11
N SER A 263 -14.09 -26.99 3.96
CA SER A 263 -15.19 -26.03 3.81
C SER A 263 -14.71 -24.57 3.87
N LEU A 264 -13.79 -24.23 4.78
CA LEU A 264 -13.18 -22.89 4.82
C LEU A 264 -12.42 -22.57 3.53
N LYS A 265 -11.65 -23.53 2.98
CA LYS A 265 -10.93 -23.35 1.71
C LYS A 265 -11.87 -23.14 0.53
N GLU A 266 -12.98 -23.86 0.50
CA GLU A 266 -14.01 -23.69 -0.54
C GLU A 266 -14.62 -22.28 -0.48
N GLU A 267 -15.05 -21.83 0.69
CA GLU A 267 -15.59 -20.47 0.89
C GLU A 267 -14.59 -19.39 0.48
N MET A 268 -13.34 -19.49 0.96
CA MET A 268 -12.28 -18.52 0.62
C MET A 268 -11.89 -18.55 -0.86
N THR A 269 -11.95 -19.72 -1.49
CA THR A 269 -11.65 -19.83 -2.93
C THR A 269 -12.76 -19.20 -3.79
N GLY A 270 -14.00 -19.26 -3.31
CA GLY A 270 -15.18 -18.68 -3.95
C GLY A 270 -15.29 -17.16 -3.83
N LEU A 271 -14.53 -16.51 -2.93
CA LEU A 271 -14.50 -15.05 -2.84
C LEU A 271 -13.89 -14.43 -4.10
N ALA A 272 -14.66 -13.56 -4.75
CA ALA A 272 -14.25 -12.84 -5.94
C ALA A 272 -14.17 -11.33 -5.66
N PHE A 273 -13.07 -10.72 -6.08
CA PHE A 273 -12.85 -9.27 -5.99
C PHE A 273 -12.69 -8.75 -7.42
N PRO A 274 -13.80 -8.51 -8.14
CA PRO A 274 -13.72 -8.17 -9.55
C PRO A 274 -13.04 -6.81 -9.74
N ILE A 275 -12.03 -6.78 -10.61
CA ILE A 275 -11.27 -5.57 -10.96
C ILE A 275 -12.10 -4.79 -11.99
N ASN A 276 -12.94 -3.88 -11.51
CA ASN A 276 -13.75 -2.98 -12.31
C ASN A 276 -13.90 -1.62 -11.60
N ARG A 277 -14.66 -0.69 -12.18
CA ARG A 277 -14.89 0.66 -11.61
C ARG A 277 -15.45 0.70 -10.17
N HIS A 278 -16.04 -0.38 -9.68
CA HIS A 278 -16.55 -0.49 -8.30
C HIS A 278 -15.53 -1.10 -7.32
N HIS A 279 -14.33 -1.45 -7.79
CA HIS A 279 -13.28 -1.96 -6.91
C HIS A 279 -12.89 -0.87 -5.87
N PRO A 280 -12.79 -1.19 -4.57
CA PRO A 280 -12.61 -0.18 -3.52
C PRO A 280 -11.43 0.78 -3.73
N LEU A 281 -10.33 0.26 -4.29
CA LEU A 281 -9.13 1.07 -4.55
C LEU A 281 -9.22 1.95 -5.80
N VAL A 282 -10.12 1.66 -6.75
CA VAL A 282 -10.20 2.42 -8.01
C VAL A 282 -10.54 3.87 -7.76
N GLY A 283 -11.40 4.17 -6.78
CA GLY A 283 -11.72 5.56 -6.41
C GLY A 283 -10.48 6.38 -6.02
N ASN A 284 -9.55 5.79 -5.26
CA ASN A 284 -8.29 6.44 -4.88
C ASN A 284 -7.35 6.61 -6.09
N ILE A 285 -7.28 5.60 -6.98
CA ILE A 285 -6.50 5.66 -8.23
C ILE A 285 -7.00 6.79 -9.13
N ILE A 286 -8.32 6.89 -9.34
CA ILE A 286 -8.91 7.96 -10.16
C ILE A 286 -8.66 9.33 -9.54
N LYS A 287 -8.80 9.47 -8.22
CA LYS A 287 -8.46 10.72 -7.51
C LYS A 287 -7.00 11.10 -7.73
N PHE A 288 -6.07 10.14 -7.67
CA PHE A 288 -4.67 10.39 -7.99
C PHE A 288 -4.48 10.88 -9.43
N PHE A 289 -5.14 10.25 -10.41
CA PHE A 289 -5.00 10.69 -11.81
C PHE A 289 -5.52 12.10 -12.06
N HIS A 290 -6.57 12.54 -11.36
CA HIS A 290 -6.98 13.94 -11.35
C HIS A 290 -5.93 14.83 -10.70
N ASN A 291 -5.45 14.47 -9.51
CA ASN A 291 -4.48 15.27 -8.76
C ASN A 291 -3.11 15.37 -9.46
N SER A 292 -2.76 14.44 -10.33
CA SER A 292 -1.49 14.44 -11.08
C SER A 292 -1.60 15.04 -12.49
N SER A 293 -2.79 15.47 -12.93
CA SER A 293 -3.08 15.94 -14.30
C SER A 293 -2.95 14.88 -15.40
N LEU A 294 -2.82 13.59 -15.03
CA LEU A 294 -2.83 12.48 -15.98
C LEU A 294 -4.17 12.40 -16.74
N LEU A 295 -5.29 12.55 -16.02
CA LEU A 295 -6.63 12.51 -16.61
C LEU A 295 -7.00 13.72 -17.48
N ASP A 296 -6.19 14.77 -17.50
CA ASP A 296 -6.41 15.91 -18.41
C ASP A 296 -6.02 15.55 -19.86
N THR A 297 -5.36 14.41 -20.06
CA THR A 297 -4.86 13.96 -21.37
C THR A 297 -5.82 12.93 -22.02
N PRO A 298 -6.32 13.16 -23.25
CA PRO A 298 -7.31 12.26 -23.87
C PRO A 298 -6.89 10.79 -24.01
N CYS A 299 -5.60 10.51 -24.27
CA CYS A 299 -5.13 9.12 -24.38
C CYS A 299 -5.26 8.35 -23.07
N VAL A 300 -5.07 9.01 -21.92
CA VAL A 300 -5.23 8.43 -20.59
C VAL A 300 -6.70 8.15 -20.30
N GLN A 301 -7.59 9.11 -20.60
CA GLN A 301 -9.04 8.92 -20.47
C GLN A 301 -9.52 7.73 -21.30
N HIS A 302 -9.07 7.62 -22.55
CA HIS A 302 -9.43 6.53 -23.44
C HIS A 302 -8.93 5.16 -22.93
N ALA A 303 -7.69 5.10 -22.46
CA ALA A 303 -7.09 3.87 -21.95
C ALA A 303 -7.76 3.39 -20.66
N LEU A 304 -8.24 4.31 -19.82
CA LEU A 304 -8.84 4.02 -18.52
C LEU A 304 -10.37 4.00 -18.53
N ARG A 305 -11.02 4.04 -19.70
CA ARG A 305 -12.49 4.14 -19.83
C ARG A 305 -13.27 3.10 -19.01
N ASP A 306 -12.72 1.90 -18.85
CA ASP A 306 -13.38 0.80 -18.12
C ASP A 306 -13.38 1.02 -16.59
N TYR A 307 -12.56 1.97 -16.11
CA TYR A 307 -12.44 2.39 -14.71
C TYR A 307 -13.10 3.76 -14.43
N LEU A 308 -13.48 4.50 -15.46
CA LEU A 308 -14.12 5.82 -15.35
C LEU A 308 -15.65 5.70 -15.28
N VAL A 309 -16.29 6.71 -14.68
CA VAL A 309 -17.75 6.86 -14.60
C VAL A 309 -18.28 7.63 -15.79
#